data_AF-A0A0G1H484-F1
#
_entry.id   AF-A0A0G1H484-F1
#
_cell.length_a   1.000
_cell.length_b   1.000
_cell.length_c   1.000
_cell.angle_alpha   90.00
_cell.angle_beta   90.00
_cell.angle_gamma   90.00
#
_symmetry.space_group_name_H-M   'P 1'
#
loop_
_entity.id
_entity.type
_entity.pdbx_description
1 polymer ?
#
loop_
_entity_poly.entity_id
_entity_poly.type
_entity_poly.pdbx_seq_one_letter_code
_entity_poly.pdbx_strand_id
1 'polypeptide(L)'
;MIGVKDLIRAVGGLINPIIAILVGVALLAFFWGLAKFIFRVGGDEKAVEEGKRIMKWGLIALFVMVSVWGIVKFMQRALNLPI
;
A
#
# COMPACT_ATOMS: atom_id res chain seq x y z
N MET A 1 25.50 0.47 26.25
CA MET A 1 24.97 1.78 25.77
C MET A 1 24.05 1.47 24.60
N ILE A 2 22.79 1.88 24.65
CA ILE A 2 21.83 1.65 23.56
C ILE A 2 22.26 2.54 22.40
N GLY A 3 22.73 1.95 21.30
CA GLY A 3 23.19 2.70 20.15
C GLY A 3 22.03 3.18 19.30
N VAL A 4 22.21 4.26 18.53
CA VAL A 4 21.22 4.73 17.55
C VAL A 4 20.83 3.60 16.58
N LYS A 5 21.77 2.69 16.29
CA LYS A 5 21.52 1.47 15.48
C LYS A 5 20.49 0.53 16.12
N ASP A 6 20.49 0.40 17.45
CA ASP A 6 19.55 -0.46 18.18
C ASP A 6 18.15 0.18 18.19
N LEU A 7 18.08 1.50 18.28
CA LEU A 7 16.83 2.25 18.20
C LEU A 7 16.20 2.13 16.80
N ILE A 8 17.00 2.28 15.76
CA ILE A 8 16.57 2.12 14.36
C ILE A 8 16.08 0.68 14.10
N ARG A 9 16.79 -0.34 14.61
CA ARG A 9 16.38 -1.74 14.48
C ARG A 9 15.08 -2.05 15.23
N ALA A 10 14.93 -1.53 16.45
CA ALA A 10 13.71 -1.70 17.23
C ALA A 10 12.49 -1.08 16.54
N VAL A 11 12.63 0.15 16.05
CA VAL A 11 11.57 0.85 15.31
C VAL A 11 11.28 0.17 13.96
N GLY A 12 12.32 -0.22 13.22
CA GLY A 12 12.18 -0.96 11.97
C GLY A 12 11.46 -2.31 12.14
N GLY A 13 11.77 -3.04 13.21
CA GLY A 13 11.12 -4.31 13.55
C GLY A 13 9.62 -4.20 13.84
N LEU A 14 9.17 -3.05 14.34
CA LEU A 14 7.75 -2.76 14.58
C LEU A 14 7.04 -2.27 13.30
N ILE A 15 7.70 -1.46 12.48
CA ILE A 15 7.09 -0.85 11.29
C ILE A 15 6.91 -1.85 10.15
N ASN A 16 7.87 -2.75 9.93
CA ASN A 16 7.85 -3.68 8.80
C ASN A 16 6.58 -4.57 8.74
N PRO A 17 6.14 -5.22 9.84
CA PRO A 17 4.90 -6.00 9.83
C PRO A 17 3.64 -5.14 9.66
N ILE A 18 3.64 -3.91 10.20
CA ILE A 18 2.52 -2.97 10.04
C ILE A 18 2.35 -2.59 8.56
N ILE A 19 3.45 -2.28 7.86
CA ILE A 19 3.41 -1.98 6.43
C ILE A 19 2.88 -3.18 5.65
N ALA A 20 3.34 -4.40 5.94
CA ALA A 20 2.86 -5.60 5.26
C ALA A 20 1.34 -5.80 5.43
N ILE A 21 0.83 -5.57 6.65
CA ILE A 21 -0.62 -5.63 6.92
C ILE A 21 -1.36 -4.54 6.17
N LEU A 22 -0.87 -3.29 6.17
CA LEU A 22 -1.50 -2.17 5.46
C LEU A 22 -1.58 -2.42 3.95
N VAL A 23 -0.52 -2.98 3.35
CA VAL A 23 -0.52 -3.39 1.94
C VAL A 23 -1.56 -4.47 1.68
N GLY A 24 -1.66 -5.47 2.56
CA GLY A 24 -2.70 -6.51 2.46
C GLY A 24 -4.12 -5.95 2.55
N VAL A 25 -4.39 -5.06 3.50
CA VAL A 25 -5.70 -4.40 3.67
C VAL A 25 -6.03 -3.52 2.47
N ALA A 26 -5.06 -2.77 1.95
CA ALA A 26 -5.27 -1.94 0.77
C ALA A 26 -5.56 -2.75 -0.50
N LEU A 27 -4.90 -3.90 -0.68
CA LEU A 27 -5.21 -4.84 -1.75
C LEU A 27 -6.64 -5.36 -1.62
N LEU A 28 -7.05 -5.79 -0.42
CA LEU A 28 -8.42 -6.25 -0.16
C LEU A 28 -9.46 -5.15 -0.44
N ALA A 29 -9.20 -3.92 0.02
CA ALA A 29 -10.07 -2.77 -0.24
C ALA A 29 -10.16 -2.42 -1.74
N PHE A 30 -9.04 -2.54 -2.48
CA PHE A 30 -9.00 -2.37 -3.92
C PHE A 30 -9.86 -3.42 -4.65
N PHE A 31 -9.69 -4.70 -4.32
CA PHE A 31 -10.51 -5.78 -4.89
C PHE A 31 -11.99 -5.65 -4.53
N TRP A 32 -12.31 -5.22 -3.31
CA TRP A 32 -13.68 -4.95 -2.88
C TRP A 32 -14.32 -3.79 -3.67
N GLY A 33 -13.57 -2.72 -3.88
CA GLY A 33 -13.99 -1.59 -4.72
C GLY A 33 -14.22 -1.99 -6.17
N LEU A 34 -13.31 -2.80 -6.74
CA LEU A 34 -13.41 -3.33 -8.10
C LEU A 34 -14.63 -4.25 -8.26
N ALA A 35 -14.85 -5.18 -7.32
CA ALA A 35 -16.01 -6.05 -7.33
C ALA A 35 -17.31 -5.23 -7.26
N LYS A 36 -17.38 -4.26 -6.35
CA LYS A 36 -18.55 -3.37 -6.21
C LYS A 36 -18.83 -2.57 -7.50
N PHE A 37 -17.78 -2.10 -8.18
CA PHE A 37 -17.89 -1.44 -9.47
C PHE A 37 -18.46 -2.40 -10.52
N ILE A 38 -17.84 -3.56 -10.74
CA ILE A 38 -18.27 -4.55 -11.74
C ILE A 38 -19.72 -4.98 -11.53
N PHE A 39 -20.13 -5.28 -10.29
CA PHE A 39 -21.49 -5.75 -9.99
C PHE A 39 -22.58 -4.68 -10.12
N ARG A 40 -22.23 -3.39 -10.16
CA ARG A 40 -23.21 -2.28 -10.22
C ARG A 40 -23.25 -1.54 -11.57
N VAL A 41 -22.37 -1.90 -12.50
CA VAL A 41 -22.26 -1.30 -13.84
C VAL A 41 -23.53 -1.44 -14.71
N GLY A 42 -24.49 -2.27 -14.33
CA GLY A 42 -25.68 -2.56 -15.14
C GLY A 42 -27.01 -1.89 -14.75
N GLY A 43 -27.07 -1.03 -13.72
CA GLY A 43 -28.39 -0.54 -13.25
C GLY A 43 -28.47 0.80 -12.53
N ASP A 44 -27.36 1.40 -12.08
CA ASP A 44 -27.40 2.67 -11.34
C ASP A 44 -26.14 3.51 -11.60
N GLU A 45 -26.25 4.53 -12.47
CA GLU A 45 -25.12 5.40 -12.87
C GLU A 45 -24.41 6.05 -11.69
N LYS A 46 -25.13 6.42 -10.62
CA LYS A 46 -24.52 7.01 -9.42
C LYS A 46 -23.60 6.03 -8.72
N ALA A 47 -24.00 4.76 -8.67
CA ALA A 47 -23.21 3.71 -8.06
C ALA A 47 -21.99 3.32 -8.90
N VAL A 48 -22.07 3.50 -10.22
CA VAL A 48 -20.93 3.37 -11.16
C VAL A 48 -19.90 4.47 -10.93
N GLU A 49 -20.33 5.74 -10.82
CA GLU A 49 -19.41 6.85 -10.52
C GLU A 49 -18.73 6.68 -9.16
N GLU A 50 -19.48 6.27 -8.14
CA GLU A 50 -18.92 6.02 -6.82
C GLU A 50 -17.93 4.85 -6.82
N GLY A 51 -18.23 3.77 -7.54
CA GLY A 51 -17.32 2.64 -7.76
C GLY A 51 -16.02 3.06 -8.45
N LYS A 52 -16.10 3.89 -9.51
CA LYS A 52 -14.92 4.47 -10.18
C LYS A 52 -14.08 5.34 -9.24
N ARG A 53 -14.73 6.11 -8.36
CA ARG A 53 -14.04 6.95 -7.37
C ARG A 53 -13.25 6.10 -6.38
N ILE A 54 -13.87 5.06 -5.82
CA ILE A 54 -13.22 4.13 -4.89
C ILE A 54 -12.06 3.39 -5.59
N MET A 55 -12.27 2.93 -6.82
CA MET A 55 -11.23 2.23 -7.58
C MET A 55 -10.02 3.11 -7.88
N LYS A 56 -10.25 4.40 -8.24
CA LYS A 56 -9.17 5.38 -8.44
C LYS A 56 -8.38 5.63 -7.15
N TRP A 57 -9.06 5.86 -6.02
CA TRP A 57 -8.38 6.07 -4.74
C TRP A 57 -7.62 4.82 -4.28
N GLY A 58 -8.18 3.63 -4.48
CA GLY A 58 -7.51 2.37 -4.19
C GLY A 58 -6.26 2.15 -5.06
N LEU A 59 -6.34 2.46 -6.36
CA LEU A 59 -5.19 2.39 -7.27
C LEU A 59 -4.08 3.37 -6.88
N ILE A 60 -4.43 4.61 -6.55
CA ILE A 60 -3.46 5.63 -6.11
C ILE A 60 -2.79 5.19 -4.81
N ALA A 61 -3.56 4.71 -3.83
CA ALA A 61 -3.00 4.22 -2.57
C ALA A 61 -2.02 3.06 -2.80
N LEU A 62 -2.40 2.07 -3.62
CA LEU A 62 -1.54 0.94 -3.97
C LEU A 62 -0.27 1.40 -4.69
N PHE A 63 -0.41 2.30 -5.67
CA PHE A 63 0.71 2.85 -6.42
C PHE A 63 1.71 3.57 -5.52
N VAL A 64 1.25 4.39 -4.57
CA VAL A 64 2.12 5.10 -3.62
C VAL A 64 2.84 4.11 -2.71
N MET A 65 2.13 3.13 -2.13
CA MET A 65 2.75 2.13 -1.25
C MET A 65 3.83 1.32 -1.97
N VAL A 66 3.56 0.86 -3.19
CA VAL A 66 4.52 0.10 -4.00
C VAL A 66 5.70 0.99 -4.43
N SER A 67 5.44 2.23 -4.82
CA SER A 67 6.47 3.18 -5.24
C SER A 67 7.43 3.52 -4.10
N VAL A 68 6.93 3.79 -2.90
CA VAL A 68 7.77 4.07 -1.73
C VAL A 68 8.70 2.89 -1.43
N TRP A 69 8.19 1.67 -1.42
CA TRP A 69 9.02 0.49 -1.16
C TRP A 69 10.01 0.19 -2.28
N GLY A 70 9.61 0.42 -3.54
CA GLY A 70 10.48 0.33 -4.70
C GLY A 70 11.66 1.30 -4.61
N ILE A 71 11.39 2.55 -4.21
CA ILE A 71 12.42 3.59 -3.99
C ILE A 71 13.33 3.21 -2.83
N VAL A 72 12.77 2.77 -1.69
CA VAL A 72 13.57 2.34 -0.53
C VAL A 72 14.53 1.21 -0.94
N LYS A 73 14.04 0.19 -1.65
CA LYS A 73 14.88 -0.91 -2.14
C LYS A 73 15.91 -0.46 -3.16
N PHE A 74 15.53 0.46 -4.04
CA PHE A 74 16.46 1.03 -5.02
C PHE A 74 17.60 1.77 -4.32
N MET A 75 17.30 2.61 -3.33
CA MET A 75 18.30 3.31 -2.52
C MET A 75 19.17 2.35 -1.71
N GLN A 76 18.58 1.31 -1.09
CA GLN A 76 19.35 0.30 -0.38
C GLN A 76 20.36 -0.40 -1.28
N ARG A 77 19.95 -0.78 -2.50
CA ARG A 77 20.86 -1.36 -3.50
C ARG A 77 21.92 -0.37 -3.96
N ALA A 78 21.53 0.87 -4.23
CA ALA A 78 22.44 1.93 -4.66
C ALA A 78 23.50 2.26 -3.59
N LEU A 79 23.15 2.15 -2.31
CA LEU A 79 24.03 2.39 -1.16
C LEU A 79 24.67 1.11 -0.60
N ASN A 80 24.46 -0.04 -1.25
CA ASN A 80 24.93 -1.36 -0.82
C ASN A 80 24.57 -1.71 0.64
N LEU A 81 23.38 -1.30 1.07
CA LEU A 81 22.84 -1.61 2.39
C LEU A 81 22.19 -3.01 2.36
N PRO A 82 22.48 -3.88 3.34
CA PRO A 82 21.85 -5.19 3.43
C PRO A 82 20.33 -5.03 3.65
N ILE A 83 19.58 -5.88 2.94
CA ILE A 83 18.10 -5.94 2.92
C ILE A 83 17.59 -6.65 4.17
#